data_AF-A0A6C0AES8-F1
#
_entry.id   AF-A0A6C0AES8-F1
#
_cell.length_a   1.000
_cell.length_b   1.000
_cell.length_c   1.000
_cell.angle_alpha   90.00
_cell.angle_beta   90.00
_cell.angle_gamma   90.00
#
_symmetry.space_group_name_H-M   'P 1'
#
loop_
_entity.id
_entity.type
_entity.pdbx_description
1 polymer ?
#
loop_
_entity_poly.entity_id
_entity_poly.type
_entity_poly.pdbx_seq_one_letter_code
_entity_poly.pdbx_strand_id
1 'polypeptide(L)'
;MISIKRLNTDKFSWLQNSHFYKNIDNFDEPVYLEYCSKYTKDIKKYLRVINLWGVTYFPKEFIYLFYKTKPLKEISELFDSTQDPLYDFLMESLFADDIFYWAVKRNQFKFLRNLHDYGLEINFILGIKNLEIFKFLYDSGFKIDKYMMIAASYKDIEILKYVHELFEKPHFGFYINKYNLPSENFFYIEKFAAYKILKERYTLKDIHY
;
A
#
# COMPACT_ATOMS: atom_id res chain seq x y z
N MET A 1 19.11 11.39 27.16
CA MET A 1 20.12 11.81 26.16
C MET A 1 20.47 10.61 25.29
N ILE A 2 20.25 10.71 23.98
CA ILE A 2 20.65 9.68 23.00
C ILE A 2 21.55 10.34 21.98
N SER A 3 22.70 9.72 21.71
CA SER A 3 23.41 10.00 20.47
C SER A 3 22.61 9.38 19.33
N ILE A 4 22.33 10.16 18.29
CA ILE A 4 21.56 9.74 17.11
C ILE A 4 22.20 8.50 16.46
N LYS A 5 23.53 8.32 16.59
CA LYS A 5 24.25 7.10 16.19
C LYS A 5 23.66 5.80 16.78
N ARG A 6 23.06 5.85 17.96
CA ARG A 6 22.39 4.66 18.58
C ARG A 6 21.13 4.23 17.83
N LEU A 7 20.56 5.11 17.00
CA LEU A 7 19.41 4.81 16.15
C LEU A 7 19.80 4.07 14.87
N ASN A 8 21.11 3.94 14.57
CA ASN A 8 21.63 3.16 13.44
C ASN A 8 21.67 1.66 13.75
N THR A 9 20.58 1.13 14.31
CA THR A 9 20.42 -0.30 14.62
C THR A 9 19.06 -0.77 14.16
N ASP A 10 18.93 -2.06 13.84
CA ASP A 10 17.69 -2.65 13.32
C ASP A 10 16.49 -2.45 14.26
N LYS A 11 16.71 -2.41 15.58
CA LYS A 11 15.66 -2.14 16.56
C LYS A 11 15.02 -0.75 16.43
N PHE A 12 15.68 0.21 15.77
CA PHE A 12 15.20 1.58 15.59
C PHE A 12 15.05 1.96 14.11
N SER A 13 15.21 1.00 13.18
CA SER A 13 15.15 1.25 11.72
C SER A 13 13.85 1.91 11.26
N TRP A 14 12.74 1.67 11.96
CA TRP A 14 11.45 2.30 11.68
C TRP A 14 11.46 3.83 11.88
N LEU A 15 12.26 4.36 12.81
CA LEU A 15 12.42 5.80 13.03
C LEU A 15 13.24 6.47 11.93
N GLN A 16 14.11 5.73 11.24
CA GLN A 16 14.97 6.27 10.19
C GLN A 16 14.16 6.77 8.97
N ASN A 17 12.92 6.29 8.83
CA ASN A 17 12.02 6.72 7.77
C ASN A 17 11.16 7.93 8.14
N SER A 18 11.25 8.42 9.38
CA SER A 18 10.41 9.50 9.89
C SER A 18 10.79 10.86 9.28
N HIS A 19 9.85 11.80 9.33
CA HIS A 19 10.13 13.17 8.91
C HIS A 19 11.26 13.78 9.74
N PHE A 20 11.24 13.62 11.06
CA PHE A 20 12.29 14.13 11.95
C PHE A 20 13.67 13.59 11.57
N TYR A 21 13.84 12.26 11.47
CA TYR A 21 15.15 11.65 11.22
C TYR A 21 15.77 12.09 9.89
N LYS A 22 14.95 12.28 8.85
CA LYS A 22 15.40 12.71 7.53
C LYS A 22 15.91 14.15 7.46
N ASN A 23 15.52 14.99 8.43
CA ASN A 23 15.89 16.40 8.50
C ASN A 23 16.96 16.67 9.58
N ILE A 24 17.72 15.64 9.97
CA ILE A 24 18.83 15.78 10.91
C ILE A 24 20.09 16.18 10.13
N ASP A 25 20.60 17.38 10.40
CA ASP A 25 21.82 17.89 9.76
C ASP A 25 23.10 17.38 10.43
N ASN A 26 23.07 17.16 11.76
CA ASN A 26 24.23 16.76 12.54
C ASN A 26 23.94 15.51 13.41
N PHE A 27 24.52 14.37 13.02
CA PHE A 27 24.37 13.09 13.71
C PHE A 27 25.24 12.96 14.98
N ASP A 28 26.17 13.89 15.19
CA ASP A 28 27.07 13.90 16.35
C ASP A 28 26.47 14.61 17.58
N GLU A 29 25.42 15.41 17.38
CA GLU A 29 24.74 16.10 18.47
C GLU A 29 23.75 15.19 19.23
N PRO A 30 23.70 15.28 20.57
CA PRO A 30 22.72 14.54 21.36
C PRO A 30 21.33 15.13 21.16
N VAL A 31 20.36 14.25 20.91
CA VAL A 31 18.95 14.64 20.77
C VAL A 31 18.18 14.31 22.05
N TYR A 32 17.37 15.26 22.49
CA TYR A 32 16.49 15.17 23.66
C TYR A 32 15.04 14.87 23.26
N LEU A 33 14.84 13.88 22.39
CA LEU A 33 13.51 13.42 21.99
C LEU A 33 13.20 12.05 22.57
N GLU A 34 11.94 11.83 22.90
CA GLU A 34 11.45 10.50 23.26
C GLU A 34 11.54 9.58 22.03
N TYR A 35 11.97 8.34 22.22
CA TYR A 35 12.15 7.35 21.15
C TYR A 35 11.87 5.96 21.72
N CYS A 36 11.55 5.00 20.85
CA CYS A 36 11.33 3.62 21.26
C CYS A 36 11.74 2.62 20.18
N SER A 37 12.09 1.40 20.61
CA SER A 37 12.44 0.32 19.69
C SER A 37 11.19 -0.27 19.06
N LYS A 38 11.32 -0.95 17.93
CA LYS A 38 10.22 -1.74 17.35
C LYS A 38 9.68 -2.82 18.32
N TYR A 39 10.43 -3.23 19.32
CA TYR A 39 9.99 -4.22 20.31
C TYR A 39 9.28 -3.65 21.54
N THR A 40 9.03 -2.34 21.58
CA THR A 40 8.37 -1.68 22.71
C THR A 40 6.96 -2.25 22.94
N LYS A 41 6.61 -2.47 24.21
CA LYS A 41 5.31 -3.06 24.62
C LYS A 41 4.32 -2.03 25.15
N ASP A 42 4.72 -0.77 25.24
CA ASP A 42 3.88 0.36 25.63
C ASP A 42 3.35 1.05 24.38
N ILE A 43 2.04 0.90 24.13
CA ILE A 43 1.38 1.49 22.97
C ILE A 43 1.32 3.02 23.05
N LYS A 44 1.21 3.58 24.26
CA LYS A 44 1.18 5.04 24.45
C LYS A 44 2.53 5.64 24.10
N LYS A 45 3.61 4.97 24.50
CA LYS A 45 4.96 5.36 24.11
C LYS A 45 5.14 5.32 22.59
N TYR A 46 4.64 4.28 21.94
CA TYR A 46 4.65 4.18 20.49
C TYR A 46 3.96 5.37 19.81
N LEU A 47 2.74 5.68 20.23
CA LEU A 47 1.95 6.77 19.67
C LEU A 47 2.62 8.14 19.88
N ARG A 48 3.17 8.40 21.08
CA ARG A 48 3.95 9.62 21.34
C ARG A 48 5.16 9.73 20.41
N VAL A 49 5.90 8.64 20.22
CA VAL A 49 7.07 8.61 19.33
C VAL A 49 6.65 8.81 17.88
N ILE A 50 5.57 8.16 17.42
CA ILE A 50 5.02 8.37 16.07
C ILE A 50 4.71 9.85 15.83
N ASN A 51 4.02 10.48 16.78
CA ASN A 51 3.66 11.89 16.71
C ASN A 51 4.90 12.79 16.64
N LEU A 52 5.81 12.62 17.60
CA LEU A 52 7.01 13.46 17.74
C LEU A 52 7.94 13.34 16.54
N TRP A 53 8.08 12.13 15.99
CA TRP A 53 9.03 11.87 14.91
C TRP A 53 8.43 12.09 13.52
N GLY A 54 7.11 12.30 13.41
CA GLY A 54 6.41 12.35 12.14
C GLY A 54 6.58 11.04 11.36
N VAL A 55 6.28 9.91 12.03
CA VAL A 55 6.43 8.58 11.42
C VAL A 55 5.19 8.25 10.59
N THR A 56 5.41 7.96 9.32
CA THR A 56 4.37 7.48 8.39
C THR A 56 4.49 5.98 8.10
N TYR A 57 5.50 5.31 8.63
CA TYR A 57 5.76 3.89 8.41
C TYR A 57 5.88 3.13 9.72
N PHE A 58 4.92 2.26 9.97
CA PHE A 58 4.87 1.51 11.22
C PHE A 58 5.62 0.18 11.11
N PRO A 59 6.32 -0.26 12.18
CA PRO A 59 6.83 -1.62 12.26
C PRO A 59 5.68 -2.61 12.50
N LYS A 60 5.82 -3.87 12.05
CA LYS A 60 4.82 -4.92 12.28
C LYS A 60 4.50 -5.13 13.75
N GLU A 61 5.49 -4.94 14.63
CA GLU A 61 5.32 -5.05 16.07
C GLU A 61 4.39 -3.97 16.65
N PHE A 62 4.39 -2.75 16.05
CA PHE A 62 3.41 -1.73 16.38
C PHE A 62 2.01 -2.19 15.97
N ILE A 63 1.86 -2.69 14.73
CA ILE A 63 0.57 -3.19 14.22
C ILE A 63 -0.01 -4.26 15.15
N TYR A 64 0.83 -5.23 15.54
CA TYR A 64 0.46 -6.25 16.51
C TYR A 64 -0.05 -5.65 17.83
N LEU A 65 0.74 -4.76 18.42
CA LEU A 65 0.40 -4.15 19.71
C LEU A 65 -0.86 -3.29 19.60
N PHE A 66 -0.98 -2.51 18.53
CA PHE A 66 -2.10 -1.62 18.22
C PHE A 66 -3.43 -2.38 18.16
N TYR A 67 -3.50 -3.47 17.40
CA TYR A 67 -4.73 -4.28 17.30
C TYR A 67 -5.01 -5.09 18.57
N LYS A 68 -3.96 -5.44 19.32
CA LYS A 68 -4.11 -6.10 20.62
C LYS A 68 -4.68 -5.17 21.69
N THR A 69 -4.21 -3.93 21.75
CA THR A 69 -4.60 -2.98 22.81
C THR A 69 -5.76 -2.07 22.44
N LYS A 70 -6.03 -1.90 21.13
CA LYS A 70 -7.08 -1.02 20.59
C LYS A 70 -7.14 0.35 21.31
N PRO A 71 -6.07 1.17 21.24
CA PRO A 71 -5.88 2.36 22.08
C PRO A 71 -6.72 3.56 21.61
N LEU A 72 -8.04 3.36 21.47
CA LEU A 72 -8.96 4.32 20.85
C LEU A 72 -8.93 5.70 21.52
N LYS A 73 -8.89 5.72 22.86
CA LYS A 73 -8.84 6.95 23.63
C LYS A 73 -7.60 7.77 23.28
N GLU A 74 -6.42 7.14 23.30
CA GLU A 74 -5.15 7.80 23.00
C GLU A 74 -5.09 8.30 21.55
N ILE A 75 -5.66 7.56 20.60
CA ILE A 75 -5.70 8.00 19.20
C ILE A 75 -6.66 9.18 19.04
N SER A 76 -7.83 9.14 19.66
CA SER A 76 -8.81 10.23 19.62
C SER A 76 -8.21 11.52 20.18
N GLU A 77 -7.54 11.45 21.34
CA GLU A 77 -6.86 12.61 21.94
C GLU A 77 -5.76 13.19 21.03
N LEU A 78 -5.02 12.33 20.32
CA LEU A 78 -4.03 12.76 19.34
C LEU A 78 -4.67 13.38 18.10
N PHE A 79 -5.76 12.82 17.59
CA PHE A 79 -6.50 13.40 16.48
C PHE A 79 -7.06 14.78 16.84
N ASP A 80 -7.72 14.91 18.00
CA ASP A 80 -8.32 16.17 18.42
C ASP A 80 -7.26 17.29 18.55
N SER A 81 -6.09 16.95 19.07
CA SER A 81 -4.99 17.90 19.28
C SER A 81 -4.20 18.25 18.02
N THR A 82 -4.08 17.34 17.05
CA THR A 82 -3.21 17.54 15.87
C THR A 82 -3.97 17.75 14.57
N GLN A 83 -5.21 17.25 14.49
CA GLN A 83 -5.99 17.11 13.26
C GLN A 83 -5.25 16.32 12.17
N ASP A 84 -4.30 15.46 12.54
CA ASP A 84 -3.49 14.70 11.59
C ASP A 84 -4.33 13.54 10.98
N PRO A 85 -4.44 13.46 9.64
CA PRO A 85 -5.15 12.37 8.96
C PRO A 85 -4.61 10.96 9.28
N LEU A 86 -3.39 10.85 9.81
CA LEU A 86 -2.85 9.60 10.30
C LEU A 86 -3.71 9.01 11.43
N TYR A 87 -4.12 9.84 12.38
CA TYR A 87 -4.91 9.37 13.52
C TYR A 87 -6.35 9.10 13.13
N ASP A 88 -6.91 9.86 12.18
CA ASP A 88 -8.17 9.54 11.53
C ASP A 88 -8.12 8.13 10.91
N PHE A 89 -7.09 7.85 10.10
CA PHE A 89 -6.86 6.53 9.51
C PHE A 89 -6.71 5.44 10.56
N LEU A 90 -5.94 5.67 11.63
CA LEU A 90 -5.77 4.69 12.71
C LEU A 90 -7.09 4.44 13.46
N MET A 91 -7.94 5.45 13.67
CA MET A 91 -9.27 5.23 14.25
C MET A 91 -10.16 4.42 13.32
N GLU A 92 -10.29 4.83 12.04
CA GLU A 92 -11.04 4.08 11.02
C GLU A 92 -10.59 2.62 10.98
N SER A 93 -9.28 2.38 11.10
CA SER A 93 -8.69 1.04 11.06
C SER A 93 -9.13 0.10 12.18
N LEU A 94 -9.57 0.64 13.32
CA LEU A 94 -10.05 -0.15 14.47
C LEU A 94 -11.52 -0.55 14.33
N PHE A 95 -12.29 0.19 13.51
CA PHE A 95 -13.72 -0.05 13.28
C PHE A 95 -14.02 -0.67 11.92
N ALA A 96 -13.05 -0.73 11.02
CA ALA A 96 -13.25 -1.26 9.69
C ALA A 96 -13.54 -2.77 9.71
N ASP A 97 -14.60 -3.17 9.01
CA ASP A 97 -14.89 -4.58 8.72
C ASP A 97 -13.79 -5.21 7.84
N ASP A 98 -13.19 -4.41 6.94
CA ASP A 98 -12.04 -4.80 6.12
C ASP A 98 -10.95 -3.73 6.14
N ILE A 99 -9.88 -4.01 6.89
CA ILE A 99 -8.72 -3.13 7.00
C ILE A 99 -7.87 -3.08 5.72
N PHE A 100 -7.82 -4.17 4.95
CA PHE A 100 -7.05 -4.23 3.71
C PHE A 100 -7.61 -3.28 2.67
N TYR A 101 -8.95 -3.21 2.57
CA TYR A 101 -9.61 -2.22 1.72
C TYR A 101 -9.14 -0.80 2.03
N TRP A 102 -9.08 -0.39 3.30
CA TRP A 102 -8.65 0.95 3.69
C TRP A 102 -7.16 1.19 3.45
N ALA A 103 -6.31 0.20 3.74
CA ALA A 103 -4.89 0.26 3.45
C ALA A 103 -4.65 0.49 1.94
N VAL A 104 -5.38 -0.22 1.08
CA VAL A 104 -5.31 -0.03 -0.38
C VAL A 104 -5.87 1.32 -0.82
N LYS A 105 -7.06 1.69 -0.32
CA LYS A 105 -7.73 2.96 -0.67
C LYS A 105 -6.88 4.18 -0.32
N ARG A 106 -6.16 4.13 0.82
CA ARG A 106 -5.25 5.19 1.29
C ARG A 106 -3.82 5.03 0.77
N ASN A 107 -3.57 4.07 -0.13
CA ASN A 107 -2.26 3.78 -0.72
C ASN A 107 -1.14 3.49 0.31
N GLN A 108 -1.49 2.85 1.43
CA GLN A 108 -0.61 2.54 2.54
C GLN A 108 0.07 1.17 2.35
N PHE A 109 0.94 1.04 1.34
CA PHE A 109 1.51 -0.26 0.96
C PHE A 109 2.29 -0.98 2.07
N LYS A 110 3.13 -0.27 2.84
CA LYS A 110 3.86 -0.90 3.96
C LYS A 110 2.92 -1.37 5.07
N PHE A 111 1.87 -0.60 5.35
CA PHE A 111 0.84 -0.99 6.30
C PHE A 111 0.13 -2.27 5.83
N LEU A 112 -0.27 -2.31 4.55
CA LEU A 112 -0.85 -3.48 3.90
C LEU A 112 0.04 -4.73 4.05
N ARG A 113 1.35 -4.60 3.77
CA ARG A 113 2.31 -5.69 3.93
C ARG A 113 2.40 -6.16 5.38
N ASN A 114 2.47 -5.24 6.35
CA ASN A 114 2.54 -5.61 7.76
C ASN A 114 1.27 -6.32 8.26
N LEU A 115 0.08 -5.97 7.74
CA LEU A 115 -1.18 -6.67 8.06
C LEU A 115 -1.14 -8.11 7.56
N HIS A 116 -0.68 -8.31 6.32
CA HIS A 116 -0.51 -9.64 5.75
C HIS A 116 0.55 -10.46 6.49
N ASP A 117 1.70 -9.86 6.82
CA ASP A 117 2.77 -10.51 7.60
C ASP A 117 2.31 -10.87 9.03
N TYR A 118 1.28 -10.18 9.54
CA TYR A 118 0.63 -10.52 10.81
C TYR A 118 -0.29 -11.75 10.69
N GLY A 119 -0.58 -12.22 9.48
CA GLY A 119 -1.44 -13.38 9.21
C GLY A 119 -2.92 -13.03 9.12
N LEU A 120 -3.26 -11.75 8.91
CA LEU A 120 -4.64 -11.38 8.57
C LEU A 120 -4.91 -11.78 7.12
N GLU A 121 -6.02 -12.49 6.91
CA GLU A 121 -6.45 -12.89 5.56
C GLU A 121 -6.99 -11.69 4.78
N ILE A 122 -6.57 -11.61 3.51
CA ILE A 122 -7.05 -10.61 2.59
C ILE A 122 -8.37 -11.11 1.99
N ASN A 123 -9.48 -10.52 2.43
CA ASN A 123 -10.81 -10.96 2.01
C ASN A 123 -11.39 -10.12 0.87
N PHE A 124 -11.25 -8.80 0.93
CA PHE A 124 -11.85 -7.92 -0.06
C PHE A 124 -11.01 -6.67 -0.32
N ILE A 125 -10.73 -6.40 -1.60
CA ILE A 125 -10.01 -5.20 -2.01
C ILE A 125 -10.69 -4.61 -3.24
N LEU A 126 -10.93 -3.30 -3.20
CA LEU A 126 -11.41 -2.54 -4.33
C LEU A 126 -10.54 -1.33 -4.60
N GLY A 127 -10.49 -0.95 -5.87
CA GLY A 127 -9.99 0.35 -6.28
C GLY A 127 -8.48 0.54 -6.19
N ILE A 128 -7.70 -0.54 -6.35
CA ILE A 128 -6.23 -0.50 -6.45
C ILE A 128 -5.81 0.56 -7.48
N LYS A 129 -4.89 1.44 -7.07
CA LYS A 129 -4.32 2.51 -7.92
C LYS A 129 -2.81 2.47 -8.01
N ASN A 130 -2.19 1.46 -7.40
CA ASN A 130 -0.76 1.37 -7.25
C ASN A 130 -0.31 -0.02 -7.70
N LEU A 131 0.59 -0.05 -8.69
CA LEU A 131 1.14 -1.28 -9.26
C LEU A 131 1.82 -2.16 -8.21
N GLU A 132 2.55 -1.57 -7.25
CA GLU A 132 3.24 -2.34 -6.21
C GLU A 132 2.26 -3.02 -5.23
N ILE A 133 1.14 -2.34 -4.93
CA ILE A 133 0.03 -2.97 -4.21
C ILE A 133 -0.55 -4.12 -5.04
N PHE A 134 -0.78 -3.89 -6.34
CA PHE A 134 -1.34 -4.92 -7.23
C PHE A 134 -0.47 -6.18 -7.29
N LYS A 135 0.84 -6.02 -7.54
CA LYS A 135 1.83 -7.09 -7.56
C LYS A 135 1.83 -7.87 -6.25
N PHE A 136 1.91 -7.15 -5.13
CA PHE A 136 1.90 -7.77 -3.82
C PHE A 136 0.66 -8.63 -3.57
N LEU A 137 -0.53 -8.16 -3.94
CA LEU A 137 -1.76 -8.92 -3.77
C LEU A 137 -1.74 -10.19 -4.61
N TYR A 138 -1.32 -10.09 -5.88
CA TYR A 138 -1.17 -11.24 -6.77
C TYR A 138 -0.19 -12.26 -6.19
N ASP A 139 0.99 -11.82 -5.76
CA ASP A 139 2.05 -12.68 -5.22
C ASP A 139 1.66 -13.31 -3.87
N SER A 140 0.78 -12.65 -3.10
CA SER A 140 0.23 -13.17 -1.85
C SER A 140 -0.85 -14.25 -2.07
N GLY A 141 -1.16 -14.60 -3.32
CA GLY A 141 -2.19 -15.56 -3.67
C GLY A 141 -3.62 -15.01 -3.58
N PHE A 142 -3.78 -13.68 -3.43
CA PHE A 142 -5.09 -13.07 -3.45
C PHE A 142 -5.74 -13.26 -4.81
N LYS A 143 -6.98 -13.75 -4.83
CA LYS A 143 -7.70 -14.04 -6.08
C LYS A 143 -8.13 -12.74 -6.74
N ILE A 144 -7.34 -12.28 -7.70
CA ILE A 144 -7.68 -11.14 -8.55
C ILE A 144 -8.73 -11.58 -9.57
N ASP A 145 -9.94 -11.05 -9.47
CA ASP A 145 -11.01 -11.33 -10.43
C ASP A 145 -11.07 -10.30 -11.58
N LYS A 146 -11.92 -10.59 -12.57
CA LYS A 146 -12.09 -9.74 -13.76
C LYS A 146 -12.53 -8.31 -13.41
N TYR A 147 -13.37 -8.12 -12.39
CA TYR A 147 -13.88 -6.81 -12.00
C TYR A 147 -12.80 -5.95 -11.36
N MET A 148 -11.96 -6.57 -10.52
CA MET A 148 -10.83 -5.91 -9.88
C MET A 148 -9.77 -5.47 -10.91
N MET A 149 -9.47 -6.33 -11.89
CA MET A 149 -8.57 -5.97 -13.01
C MET A 149 -9.11 -4.79 -13.81
N ILE A 150 -10.40 -4.82 -14.16
CA ILE A 150 -11.06 -3.73 -14.88
C ILE A 150 -10.95 -2.42 -14.07
N ALA A 151 -11.32 -2.45 -12.78
CA ALA A 151 -11.30 -1.27 -11.92
C ALA A 151 -9.88 -0.68 -11.75
N ALA A 152 -8.84 -1.51 -11.70
CA ALA A 152 -7.47 -1.05 -11.62
C ALA A 152 -6.98 -0.47 -12.97
N SER A 153 -7.35 -1.10 -14.08
CA SER A 153 -6.96 -0.65 -15.44
C SER A 153 -7.56 0.69 -15.85
N TYR A 154 -8.69 1.10 -15.27
CA TYR A 154 -9.24 2.45 -15.48
C TYR A 154 -8.39 3.54 -14.81
N LYS A 155 -7.54 3.18 -13.85
CA LYS A 155 -6.82 4.15 -13.01
C LYS A 155 -5.34 4.26 -13.32
N ASP A 156 -4.73 3.19 -13.85
CA ASP A 156 -3.29 3.14 -14.10
C ASP A 156 -2.97 2.21 -15.29
N ILE A 157 -2.27 2.74 -16.30
CA ILE A 157 -1.85 2.00 -17.49
C ILE A 157 -0.79 0.93 -17.19
N GLU A 158 0.05 1.15 -16.17
CA GLU A 158 1.10 0.20 -15.80
C GLU A 158 0.49 -1.05 -15.16
N ILE A 159 -0.61 -0.92 -14.42
CA ILE A 159 -1.38 -2.07 -13.94
C ILE A 159 -1.97 -2.85 -15.12
N LEU A 160 -2.49 -2.17 -16.13
CA LEU A 160 -3.04 -2.82 -17.32
C LEU A 160 -1.96 -3.61 -18.08
N LYS A 161 -0.76 -3.04 -18.25
CA LYS A 161 0.40 -3.72 -18.84
C LYS A 161 0.78 -4.97 -18.05
N TYR A 162 0.90 -4.84 -16.73
CA TYR A 162 1.28 -5.96 -15.86
C TYR A 162 0.24 -7.09 -15.88
N VAL A 163 -1.05 -6.77 -15.84
CA VAL A 163 -2.12 -7.77 -15.99
C VAL A 163 -2.04 -8.47 -17.35
N HIS A 164 -1.72 -7.75 -18.41
CA HIS A 164 -1.55 -8.36 -19.73
C HIS A 164 -0.42 -9.39 -19.77
N GLU A 165 0.73 -9.06 -19.17
CA GLU A 165 1.88 -9.95 -19.05
C GLU A 165 1.53 -11.22 -18.25
N LEU A 166 0.79 -11.09 -17.15
CA LEU A 166 0.46 -12.22 -16.27
C LEU A 166 -0.47 -13.27 -16.89
N PHE A 167 -1.43 -12.86 -17.72
CA PHE A 167 -2.52 -13.76 -18.13
C PHE A 167 -2.48 -14.18 -19.61
N GLU A 168 -1.53 -13.68 -20.42
CA GLU A 168 -1.28 -13.99 -21.85
C GLU A 168 -2.51 -13.92 -22.81
N LYS A 169 -3.71 -13.67 -22.27
CA LYS A 169 -5.00 -13.64 -22.93
C LYS A 169 -5.73 -12.38 -22.50
N PRO A 170 -6.41 -11.68 -23.43
CA PRO A 170 -7.43 -10.76 -23.01
C PRO A 170 -8.61 -11.58 -22.49
N HIS A 171 -8.66 -11.85 -21.18
CA HIS A 171 -9.92 -12.17 -20.49
C HIS A 171 -10.96 -11.02 -20.62
N PHE A 172 -10.53 -9.92 -21.22
CA PHE A 172 -11.29 -8.74 -21.59
C PHE A 172 -12.11 -8.97 -22.86
N GLY A 173 -13.09 -9.87 -22.78
CA GLY A 173 -14.32 -9.70 -23.55
C GLY A 173 -15.04 -8.44 -23.05
N PHE A 174 -14.87 -7.35 -23.79
CA PHE A 174 -15.75 -6.19 -23.94
C PHE A 174 -16.65 -5.80 -22.77
N TYR A 175 -16.14 -5.03 -21.80
CA TYR A 175 -16.98 -4.09 -21.02
C TYR A 175 -16.16 -2.87 -20.56
N ILE A 176 -15.29 -2.36 -21.43
CA ILE A 176 -14.61 -1.10 -21.17
C ILE A 176 -15.41 0.01 -21.86
N ASN A 177 -16.15 0.78 -21.08
CA ASN A 177 -16.92 1.90 -21.61
C ASN A 177 -15.93 2.96 -22.08
N LYS A 178 -15.88 3.19 -23.41
CA LYS A 178 -14.97 4.14 -24.06
C LYS A 178 -15.05 5.56 -23.47
N TYR A 179 -16.17 5.91 -22.86
CA TYR A 179 -16.41 7.26 -22.34
C TYR A 179 -15.73 7.57 -21.00
N ASN A 180 -15.15 6.57 -20.30
CA ASN A 180 -14.54 6.75 -18.96
C ASN A 180 -13.07 6.31 -18.87
N LEU A 181 -12.41 6.01 -19.99
CA LEU A 181 -10.98 5.68 -20.03
C LEU A 181 -10.14 6.95 -20.22
N PRO A 182 -9.00 7.09 -19.51
CA PRO A 182 -7.95 8.02 -19.93
C PRO A 182 -7.52 7.72 -21.37
N SER A 183 -7.30 8.76 -22.17
CA SER A 183 -6.94 8.65 -23.60
C SER A 183 -5.68 7.81 -23.84
N GLU A 184 -4.73 7.82 -22.91
CA GLU A 184 -3.50 7.04 -22.95
C GLU A 184 -3.78 5.52 -22.85
N ASN A 185 -4.71 5.13 -21.97
CA ASN A 185 -5.13 3.74 -21.80
C ASN A 185 -5.91 3.27 -23.03
N PHE A 186 -6.71 4.16 -23.63
CA PHE A 186 -7.43 3.89 -24.87
C PHE A 186 -6.48 3.58 -26.03
N PHE A 187 -5.44 4.39 -26.23
CA PHE A 187 -4.45 4.16 -27.29
C PHE A 187 -3.72 2.82 -27.13
N TYR A 188 -3.35 2.46 -25.89
CA TYR A 188 -2.79 1.14 -25.60
C TYR A 188 -3.79 0.04 -25.94
N ILE A 189 -5.03 0.12 -25.48
CA ILE A 189 -6.06 -0.89 -25.78
C ILE A 189 -6.30 -1.03 -27.29
N GLU A 190 -6.39 0.07 -28.04
CA GLU A 190 -6.60 0.04 -29.49
C GLU A 190 -5.41 -0.55 -30.25
N LYS A 191 -4.18 -0.15 -29.91
CA LYS A 191 -2.95 -0.70 -30.51
C LYS A 191 -2.87 -2.21 -30.29
N PHE A 192 -3.26 -2.68 -29.10
CA PHE A 192 -3.26 -4.12 -28.79
C PHE A 192 -4.41 -4.88 -29.47
N ALA A 193 -5.61 -4.30 -29.55
CA ALA A 193 -6.71 -4.90 -30.31
C ALA A 193 -6.34 -5.05 -31.80
N ALA A 194 -5.70 -4.03 -32.38
CA ALA A 194 -5.18 -4.08 -33.74
C ALA A 194 -4.07 -5.13 -33.89
N TYR A 195 -3.12 -5.21 -32.95
CA TYR A 195 -2.07 -6.24 -32.96
C TYR A 195 -2.64 -7.66 -32.91
N LYS A 196 -3.70 -7.91 -32.12
CA LYS A 196 -4.35 -9.23 -32.03
C LYS A 196 -5.06 -9.61 -33.34
N ILE A 197 -5.82 -8.69 -33.94
CA ILE A 197 -6.46 -8.91 -35.25
C ILE A 197 -5.42 -9.23 -36.31
N LEU A 198 -4.29 -8.53 -36.29
CA LEU A 198 -3.17 -8.80 -37.20
C LEU A 198 -2.56 -10.18 -36.91
N LYS A 199 -2.21 -10.49 -35.66
CA LYS A 199 -1.63 -11.79 -35.27
C LYS A 199 -2.51 -12.96 -35.66
N GLU A 200 -3.82 -12.92 -35.37
CA GLU A 200 -4.79 -13.95 -35.75
C GLU A 200 -4.89 -14.13 -37.28
N ARG A 201 -4.91 -13.02 -38.04
CA ARG A 201 -4.91 -13.05 -39.52
C ARG A 201 -3.63 -13.64 -40.11
N TYR A 202 -2.48 -13.46 -39.46
CA TYR A 202 -1.21 -14.01 -39.94
C TYR A 202 -1.02 -15.46 -39.50
N THR A 203 -1.43 -15.87 -38.30
CA THR A 203 -1.38 -17.29 -37.88
C THR A 203 -2.34 -18.21 -38.65
N LEU A 204 -3.45 -17.68 -39.19
CA LEU A 204 -4.38 -18.46 -40.03
C LEU A 204 -3.87 -18.64 -41.47
N LYS A 205 -2.95 -17.79 -41.94
CA LYS A 205 -2.36 -17.91 -43.28
C LYS A 205 -1.25 -18.96 -43.36
N ASP A 206 -0.67 -19.36 -42.23
CA ASP A 206 0.42 -20.35 -42.17
C ASP A 206 -0.06 -21.81 -42.01
N ILE A 207 -1.39 -22.06 -42.09
CA ILE A 207 -1.98 -23.42 -42.00
C ILE A 207 -2.46 -23.94 -43.37
N HIS A 208 -2.27 -23.17 -44.45
CA HIS A 208 -2.56 -23.61 -45.82
C HIS A 208 -1.35 -23.47 -46.73
N TYR A 209 -0.33 -24.32 -46.51
CA TYR A 209 0.61 -24.76 -47.54
C TYR A 209 0.97 -26.22 -47.31
#